data_AF-A0A8S9H3F1-F1
#
_entry.id   AF-A0A8S9H3F1-F1
#
_cell.length_a   1.000
_cell.length_b   1.000
_cell.length_c   1.000
_cell.angle_alpha   90.00
_cell.angle_beta   90.00
_cell.angle_gamma   90.00
#
_symmetry.space_group_name_H-M   'P 1'
#
loop_
_entity.id
_entity.type
_entity.pdbx_description
1 polymer ?
#
loop_
_entity_poly.entity_id
_entity_poly.type
_entity_poly.pdbx_seq_one_letter_code
_entity_poly.pdbx_strand_id
1 'polypeptide(L)'
;MTDSPTWVLPKLPPLKTNQEQPLMANTVSQPALKNQKREELWKDLVQNPDKWWDNRLKRTNAKAPDFKHKENGEALWLDNSPTWVLSKLPPLNEEIPDRT
;
A
#
# COMPACT_ATOMS: atom_id res chain seq x y z
N MET A 1 -4.61 61.86 23.39
CA MET A 1 -4.41 60.40 23.49
C MET A 1 -5.40 59.86 24.51
N THR A 2 -6.46 59.20 24.06
CA THR A 2 -7.41 58.47 24.91
C THR A 2 -7.60 57.10 24.28
N ASP A 3 -6.73 56.17 24.65
CA ASP A 3 -6.84 54.77 24.28
C ASP A 3 -7.92 54.11 25.14
N SER A 4 -9.05 53.81 24.51
CA SER A 4 -10.03 52.88 25.06
C SER A 4 -10.25 51.75 24.05
N PRO A 5 -9.85 50.50 24.35
CA PRO A 5 -10.08 49.38 23.46
C PRO A 5 -11.52 48.87 23.62
N THR A 6 -12.17 48.63 22.47
CA THR A 6 -13.50 48.03 22.39
C THR A 6 -13.35 46.53 22.12
N TRP A 7 -13.69 45.70 23.10
CA TRP A 7 -14.48 44.46 22.98
C TRP A 7 -14.21 43.57 24.20
N VAL A 8 -14.99 43.80 25.26
CA VAL A 8 -15.05 42.93 26.43
C VAL A 8 -15.80 41.66 26.02
N LEU A 9 -15.10 40.54 25.92
CA LEU A 9 -15.70 39.21 25.70
C LEU A 9 -16.34 38.67 26.99
N PRO A 10 -17.60 38.20 26.97
CA PRO A 10 -18.16 37.44 28.08
C PRO A 10 -17.56 36.03 28.16
N LYS A 11 -17.32 35.62 29.41
CA LYS A 11 -16.69 34.37 29.83
C LYS A 11 -17.63 33.17 29.60
N LEU A 12 -17.22 32.20 28.79
CA LEU A 12 -17.88 30.87 28.66
C LEU A 12 -17.19 29.84 29.59
N PRO A 13 -17.91 28.86 30.15
CA PRO A 13 -17.45 27.99 31.24
C PRO A 13 -16.44 26.91 30.80
N PRO A 14 -15.68 26.32 31.75
CA PRO A 14 -14.56 25.43 31.48
C PRO A 14 -14.98 24.12 30.79
N LEU A 15 -14.26 23.76 29.72
CA LEU A 15 -14.37 22.47 29.07
C LEU A 15 -13.93 21.38 30.05
N LYS A 16 -14.87 20.49 30.36
CA LYS A 16 -14.67 19.36 31.24
C LYS A 16 -13.62 18.40 30.68
N THR A 17 -12.72 18.04 31.58
CA THR A 17 -11.84 16.89 31.67
C THR A 17 -12.36 15.62 30.97
N ASN A 18 -11.53 15.00 30.13
CA ASN A 18 -11.52 13.56 29.85
C ASN A 18 -10.03 13.22 29.57
N GLN A 19 -9.25 12.82 30.57
CA GLN A 19 -9.17 11.45 31.10
C GLN A 19 -8.82 10.46 29.98
N GLU A 20 -7.56 10.03 29.99
CA GLU A 20 -6.97 8.95 29.20
C GLU A 20 -7.83 7.68 29.21
N GLN A 21 -8.21 7.18 28.02
CA GLN A 21 -8.69 5.82 27.74
C GLN A 21 -8.33 5.43 26.27
N PRO A 22 -8.20 4.13 25.93
CA PRO A 22 -6.97 3.53 25.38
C PRO A 22 -6.84 3.41 23.84
N LEU A 23 -5.60 3.09 23.42
CA LEU A 23 -5.04 2.77 22.10
C LEU A 23 -5.81 1.73 21.23
N MET A 24 -7.06 1.92 20.80
CA MET A 24 -7.60 1.01 19.76
C MET A 24 -8.71 1.55 18.86
N ALA A 25 -8.34 1.63 17.57
CA ALA A 25 -9.16 1.32 16.38
C ALA A 25 -10.39 2.19 16.07
N ASN A 26 -10.21 3.19 15.21
CA ASN A 26 -11.27 3.74 14.36
C ASN A 26 -10.72 4.47 13.13
N THR A 27 -10.75 3.73 12.02
CA THR A 27 -11.28 4.21 10.72
C THR A 27 -10.59 5.41 10.09
N VAL A 28 -9.30 5.26 9.77
CA VAL A 28 -8.74 5.92 8.57
C VAL A 28 -9.25 5.14 7.37
N SER A 29 -9.92 5.82 6.43
CA SER A 29 -10.30 5.30 5.12
C SER A 29 -9.16 4.46 4.53
N GLN A 30 -9.32 3.14 4.56
CA GLN A 30 -8.26 2.18 4.26
C GLN A 30 -7.94 1.92 2.76
N PRO A 31 -8.63 2.45 1.72
CA PRO A 31 -8.21 2.13 0.35
C PRO A 31 -6.84 2.74 0.02
N ALA A 32 -6.50 3.90 0.58
CA ALA A 32 -5.20 4.54 0.34
C ALA A 32 -4.02 3.74 0.90
N LEU A 33 -4.12 3.30 2.17
CA LEU A 33 -3.04 2.53 2.83
C LEU A 33 -2.82 1.15 2.18
N LYS A 34 -3.91 0.50 1.74
CA LYS A 34 -3.83 -0.80 1.04
C LYS A 34 -3.11 -0.66 -0.30
N ASN A 35 -3.32 0.45 -1.01
CA ASN A 35 -2.62 0.71 -2.27
C ASN A 35 -1.13 0.99 -2.05
N GLN A 36 -0.79 1.77 -1.03
CA GLN A 36 0.61 2.06 -0.69
C GLN A 36 1.36 0.78 -0.32
N LYS A 37 0.77 -0.06 0.54
CA LYS A 37 1.37 -1.35 0.88
C LYS A 37 1.61 -2.22 -0.35
N ARG A 38 0.63 -2.32 -1.27
CA ARG A 38 0.82 -3.08 -2.53
C ARG A 38 1.94 -2.52 -3.39
N GLU A 39 2.08 -1.20 -3.48
CA GLU A 39 3.17 -0.59 -4.23
C GLU A 39 4.54 -0.90 -3.62
N GLU A 40 4.66 -0.91 -2.30
CA GLU A 40 5.89 -1.32 -1.60
C GLU A 40 6.24 -2.78 -1.91
N LEU A 41 5.26 -3.68 -1.98
CA LEU A 41 5.48 -5.07 -2.37
C LEU A 41 5.96 -5.20 -3.82
N TRP A 42 5.43 -4.41 -4.74
CA TRP A 42 5.92 -4.37 -6.11
C TRP A 42 7.36 -3.85 -6.19
N LYS A 43 7.69 -2.83 -5.39
CA LYS A 43 9.07 -2.31 -5.27
C LYS A 43 10.02 -3.35 -4.68
N ASP A 44 9.57 -4.12 -3.68
CA ASP A 44 10.36 -5.20 -3.10
C ASP A 44 10.57 -6.36 -4.08
N LEU A 45 9.54 -6.76 -4.84
CA LEU A 45 9.65 -7.76 -5.90
C LEU A 45 10.72 -7.39 -6.93
N VAL A 46 10.74 -6.14 -7.39
CA VAL A 46 11.72 -5.66 -8.39
C VAL A 46 13.13 -5.54 -7.80
N GLN A 47 13.27 -5.19 -6.53
CA GLN A 47 14.57 -5.06 -5.86
C GLN A 47 15.14 -6.42 -5.40
N ASN A 48 14.28 -7.34 -4.98
CA ASN A 48 14.62 -8.62 -4.37
C ASN A 48 13.86 -9.77 -5.06
N PRO A 49 13.98 -9.97 -6.38
CA PRO A 49 13.21 -10.99 -7.10
C PRO A 49 13.45 -12.40 -6.56
N ASP A 50 14.63 -12.68 -5.97
CA ASP A 50 14.97 -13.97 -5.37
C ASP A 50 14.12 -14.34 -4.15
N LYS A 51 13.54 -13.35 -3.47
CA LYS A 51 12.64 -13.57 -2.33
C LYS A 51 11.22 -13.93 -2.76
N TRP A 52 10.94 -13.89 -4.06
CA TRP A 52 9.61 -14.12 -4.61
C TRP A 52 9.59 -15.37 -5.49
N TRP A 53 8.48 -16.09 -5.45
CA TRP A 53 8.15 -17.11 -6.42
C TRP A 53 7.45 -16.45 -7.60
N ASP A 54 8.03 -16.55 -8.79
CA ASP A 54 7.37 -16.21 -10.04
C ASP A 54 6.54 -17.40 -10.52
N ASN A 55 5.21 -17.29 -10.39
CA ASN A 55 4.25 -18.30 -10.77
C ASN A 55 3.51 -17.95 -12.06
N ARG A 56 3.94 -16.90 -12.79
CA ARG A 56 3.27 -16.43 -14.03
C ARG A 56 3.15 -17.53 -15.09
N LEU A 57 4.15 -18.40 -15.20
CA LEU A 57 4.16 -19.52 -16.16
C LEU A 57 3.46 -20.78 -15.64
N LYS A 58 3.30 -20.93 -14.32
CA LYS A 58 2.75 -22.14 -13.68
C LYS A 58 1.34 -21.91 -13.15
N ARG A 59 0.52 -21.18 -13.90
CA ARG A 59 -0.84 -20.82 -13.47
C ARG A 59 -1.81 -22.00 -13.65
N THR A 60 -1.66 -23.05 -12.85
CA THR A 60 -2.58 -24.21 -12.84
C THR A 60 -3.95 -23.85 -12.28
N ASN A 61 -4.04 -22.78 -11.49
CA ASN A 61 -5.27 -22.28 -10.87
C ASN A 61 -5.50 -20.83 -11.27
N ALA A 62 -6.65 -20.50 -11.85
CA ALA A 62 -7.00 -19.14 -12.24
C ALA A 62 -7.05 -18.14 -11.07
N LYS A 63 -7.13 -18.62 -9.83
CA LYS A 63 -7.12 -17.81 -8.60
C LYS A 63 -5.75 -17.73 -7.92
N ALA A 64 -4.74 -18.41 -8.45
CA ALA A 64 -3.39 -18.35 -7.88
C ALA A 64 -2.78 -16.96 -8.11
N PRO A 65 -1.93 -16.48 -7.17
CA PRO A 65 -1.18 -15.26 -7.38
C PRO A 65 -0.06 -15.45 -8.39
N ASP A 66 0.24 -14.39 -9.14
CA ASP A 66 1.35 -14.37 -10.09
C ASP A 66 2.69 -14.36 -9.37
N PHE A 67 2.79 -13.64 -8.25
CA PHE A 67 3.96 -13.65 -7.39
C PHE A 67 3.59 -13.95 -5.94
N LYS A 68 4.43 -14.75 -5.28
CA LYS A 68 4.29 -15.04 -3.85
C LYS A 68 5.62 -14.88 -3.14
N HIS A 69 5.68 -14.04 -2.12
CA HIS A 69 6.88 -13.87 -1.32
C HIS A 69 7.13 -15.13 -0.47
N LYS A 70 8.40 -15.55 -0.41
CA LYS A 70 8.84 -16.80 0.23
C LYS A 70 8.65 -16.79 1.75
N GLU A 71 9.06 -15.72 2.42
CA GLU A 71 9.03 -15.60 3.89
C GLU A 71 7.66 -15.19 4.43
N ASN A 72 7.15 -14.02 4.01
CA ASN A 72 5.94 -13.44 4.59
C ASN A 72 4.64 -13.96 3.96
N GLY A 73 4.73 -14.71 2.87
CA GLY A 73 3.57 -15.29 2.17
C GLY A 73 2.70 -14.28 1.41
N GLU A 74 3.15 -13.03 1.24
CA GLU A 74 2.39 -12.00 0.53
C GLU A 74 2.24 -12.32 -0.95
N ALA A 75 1.07 -11.97 -1.49
CA ALA A 75 0.63 -12.38 -2.80
C ALA A 75 0.37 -11.15 -3.69
N LEU A 76 0.88 -11.19 -4.92
CA LEU A 76 0.69 -10.16 -5.92
C LEU A 76 0.08 -10.75 -7.19
N TRP A 77 -0.85 -10.00 -7.78
CA TRP A 77 -1.52 -10.32 -9.03
C TRP A 77 -1.23 -9.23 -10.06
N LEU A 78 -0.82 -9.62 -11.26
CA LEU A 78 -0.53 -8.72 -12.36
C LEU A 78 -1.73 -7.84 -12.71
N ASP A 79 -2.96 -8.35 -12.54
CA ASP A 79 -4.21 -7.62 -12.79
C ASP A 79 -4.31 -6.30 -12.00
N ASN A 80 -3.65 -6.24 -10.84
CA ASN A 80 -3.59 -5.06 -9.97
C ASN A 80 -2.18 -4.44 -9.93
N SER A 81 -1.35 -4.71 -10.94
CA SER A 81 0.01 -4.18 -11.00
C SER A 81 0.03 -2.74 -11.53
N PRO A 82 0.91 -1.89 -11.01
CA PRO A 82 1.26 -0.63 -11.65
C PRO A 82 1.87 -0.87 -13.03
N THR A 83 1.55 -0.01 -14.00
CA THR A 83 2.06 -0.12 -15.38
C THR A 83 3.59 -0.16 -15.46
N TRP A 84 4.29 0.54 -14.56
CA TRP A 84 5.76 0.55 -14.52
C TRP A 84 6.38 -0.80 -14.16
N VAL A 85 5.65 -1.66 -13.41
CA VAL A 85 6.15 -2.98 -13.00
C VAL A 85 6.33 -3.87 -14.21
N LEU A 86 5.41 -3.81 -15.18
CA LEU A 86 5.46 -4.62 -16.39
C LEU A 86 6.78 -4.42 -17.16
N SER A 87 7.31 -3.19 -17.18
CA SER A 87 8.61 -2.88 -17.80
C SER A 87 9.82 -3.30 -16.98
N LYS A 88 9.65 -3.60 -15.68
CA LYS A 88 10.74 -3.99 -14.77
C LYS A 88 10.82 -5.49 -14.55
N LEU A 89 9.73 -6.22 -14.78
CA LEU A 89 9.71 -7.66 -14.65
C LEU A 89 10.51 -8.33 -15.78
N PRO A 90 11.15 -9.47 -15.51
CA PRO A 90 11.81 -10.23 -16.54
C PRO A 90 10.78 -10.72 -17.57
N PRO A 91 11.17 -10.81 -18.86
CA PRO A 91 10.30 -11.32 -19.90
C PRO A 91 9.85 -12.74 -19.54
N LEU A 92 8.57 -13.02 -19.80
CA LEU A 92 8.09 -14.39 -19.79
C LEU A 92 8.73 -15.04 -21.01
N ASN A 93 9.72 -15.90 -20.77
CA ASN A 93 10.42 -16.59 -21.84
C ASN A 93 9.44 -17.64 -22.43
N GLU A 94 8.48 -17.19 -23.23
CA GLU A 94 7.97 -17.98 -24.33
C GLU A 94 9.10 -17.95 -25.35
N GLU A 95 9.93 -18.98 -25.30
CA GLU A 95 10.91 -19.27 -26.33
C GLU A 95 10.19 -19.24 -27.67
N ILE A 96 10.31 -18.12 -28.39
CA ILE A 96 10.09 -18.09 -29.83
C ILE A 96 11.45 -18.54 -30.37
N PRO A 97 11.64 -19.82 -30.75
CA PRO A 97 12.88 -20.20 -31.39
C PRO A 97 12.96 -19.39 -32.69
N ASP A 98 13.98 -18.53 -32.76
CA ASP A 98 14.38 -17.83 -33.96
C ASP A 98 14.68 -18.89 -35.03
N ARG A 99 13.66 -19.21 -35.85
CA ARG A 99 13.78 -20.07 -37.02
C ARG A 99 14.40 -19.23 -38.13
N THR A 100 15.74 -19.15 -38.09
CA THR A 100 16.59 -18.85 -39.24
C THR A 100 16.61 -20.03 -40.21
#